data_AF-A0A2V1ZN23-F1
#
_entry.id   AF-A0A2V1ZN23-F1
#
_cell.length_a   1.000
_cell.length_b   1.000
_cell.length_c   1.000
_cell.angle_alpha   90.00
_cell.angle_beta   90.00
_cell.angle_gamma   90.00
#
_symmetry.space_group_name_H-M   'P 1'
#
loop_
_entity.id
_entity.type
_entity.pdbx_description
1 polymer ?
#
loop_
_entity_poly.entity_id
_entity_poly.type
_entity_poly.pdbx_seq_one_letter_code
_entity_poly.pdbx_strand_id
1 'polypeptide(L)'
;MNVKTSLEMSKDISKPEQLITEHIDIWTSSILTKSTSGRGNSKKYELYGISKLRELILELAVRGKLVPQDTNDEPASVLLEKIAIEKAELIKKGEIRKSKSLPKISKKEQPFDLPLGWEWIHINEIVSLENGD
;
A
#
# COMPACT_ATOMS: atom_id res chain seq x y z
N MET A 1 -40.05 12.44 -3.24
CA MET A 1 -39.09 12.21 -4.35
C MET A 1 -37.83 12.99 -4.05
N ASN A 2 -36.77 12.33 -3.58
CA ASN A 2 -35.44 12.92 -3.49
C ASN A 2 -34.43 11.81 -3.78
N VAL A 3 -34.23 11.54 -5.06
CA VAL A 3 -33.44 10.40 -5.57
C VAL A 3 -32.03 10.81 -5.98
N LYS A 4 -31.59 12.02 -5.60
CA LYS A 4 -30.32 12.59 -6.09
C LYS A 4 -29.08 12.33 -5.22
N THR A 5 -29.19 11.59 -4.12
CA THR A 5 -28.07 11.49 -3.15
C THR A 5 -27.39 10.12 -3.09
N SER A 6 -27.69 9.19 -4.01
CA SER A 6 -27.11 7.83 -3.96
C SER A 6 -26.19 7.49 -5.13
N LEU A 7 -25.98 8.40 -6.11
CA LEU A 7 -25.14 8.13 -7.28
C LEU A 7 -23.76 8.82 -7.28
N GLU A 8 -23.41 9.64 -6.30
CA GLU A 8 -22.06 10.27 -6.24
C GLU A 8 -21.05 9.51 -5.36
N MET A 9 -21.47 8.47 -4.64
CA MET A 9 -20.59 7.70 -3.74
C MET A 9 -19.94 6.46 -4.39
N SER A 10 -20.03 6.30 -5.71
CA SER A 10 -19.35 5.23 -6.45
C SER A 10 -18.39 5.78 -7.51
N LYS A 11 -17.57 6.77 -7.15
CA LYS A 11 -16.36 7.06 -7.94
C LYS A 11 -15.31 6.04 -7.54
N ASP A 12 -14.96 5.20 -8.50
CA ASP A 12 -13.93 4.20 -8.34
C ASP A 12 -12.58 4.90 -8.07
N ILE A 13 -12.14 4.91 -6.82
CA ILE A 13 -10.86 5.48 -6.33
C ILE A 13 -9.65 4.69 -6.90
N SER A 14 -9.89 3.74 -7.79
CA SER A 14 -8.87 2.86 -8.38
C SER A 14 -7.77 3.59 -9.15
N LYS A 15 -8.06 4.76 -9.76
CA LYS A 15 -7.10 5.47 -10.62
C LYS A 15 -6.33 6.57 -9.87
N PRO A 16 -4.99 6.45 -9.74
CA PRO A 16 -4.16 7.46 -9.07
C PRO A 16 -4.25 8.84 -9.73
N GLU A 17 -4.43 8.89 -11.05
CA GLU A 17 -4.58 10.13 -11.82
C GLU A 17 -5.82 10.94 -11.40
N GLN A 18 -6.92 10.27 -11.07
CA GLN A 18 -8.17 10.93 -10.69
C GLN A 18 -8.07 11.52 -9.28
N LEU A 19 -7.50 10.74 -8.35
CA LEU A 19 -7.15 11.22 -7.01
C LEU A 19 -6.27 12.46 -7.09
N ILE A 20 -5.30 12.45 -8.02
CA ILE A 20 -4.46 13.60 -8.32
C ILE A 20 -5.34 14.79 -8.79
N THR A 21 -6.07 14.64 -9.88
CA THR A 21 -6.85 15.78 -10.41
C THR A 21 -7.93 16.34 -9.47
N GLU A 22 -8.55 15.51 -8.62
CA GLU A 22 -9.65 15.92 -7.74
C GLU A 22 -9.21 16.83 -6.58
N HIS A 23 -7.94 16.73 -6.17
CA HIS A 23 -7.40 17.46 -5.03
C HIS A 23 -6.28 18.45 -5.44
N ILE A 24 -6.23 18.82 -6.73
CA ILE A 24 -5.20 19.73 -7.25
C ILE A 24 -5.13 21.05 -6.48
N ASP A 25 -6.28 21.60 -6.08
CA ASP A 25 -6.39 22.84 -5.29
C ASP A 25 -5.65 22.75 -3.95
N ILE A 26 -5.65 21.56 -3.33
CA ILE A 26 -4.95 21.30 -2.08
C ILE A 26 -3.43 21.34 -2.31
N TRP A 27 -2.93 20.79 -3.41
CA TRP A 27 -1.47 20.75 -3.65
C TRP A 27 -0.90 22.03 -4.23
N THR A 28 -1.71 22.78 -4.98
CA THR A 28 -1.33 24.12 -5.43
C THR A 28 -1.46 25.16 -4.33
N SER A 29 -2.11 24.82 -3.21
CA SER A 29 -2.23 25.73 -2.06
C SER A 29 -0.84 26.07 -1.49
N SER A 30 -0.43 27.28 -1.83
CA SER A 30 0.82 27.87 -1.38
C SER A 30 0.50 28.63 -0.10
N ILE A 31 0.85 28.04 1.04
CA ILE A 31 1.05 28.72 2.33
C ILE A 31 -0.21 28.88 3.20
N LEU A 32 -0.22 28.19 4.35
CA LEU A 32 -1.01 28.60 5.52
C LEU A 32 -0.13 29.48 6.41
N THR A 33 -0.53 30.74 6.60
CA THR A 33 0.07 31.57 7.65
C THR A 33 -0.47 31.12 8.99
N LYS A 34 0.34 30.41 9.79
CA LYS A 34 0.01 30.19 11.21
C LYS A 34 0.02 31.55 11.91
N SER A 35 -1.12 32.00 12.43
CA SER A 35 -1.19 33.20 13.27
C SER A 35 -0.41 32.95 14.57
N THR A 36 0.82 33.43 14.64
CA THR A 36 1.59 33.47 15.89
C THR A 36 0.97 34.55 16.78
N SER A 37 0.25 34.14 17.83
CA SER A 37 -0.20 35.06 18.87
C SER A 37 1.03 35.47 19.70
N GLY A 38 1.70 36.54 19.30
CA GLY A 38 2.92 37.04 19.95
C GLY A 38 3.70 38.03 19.08
N ARG A 39 4.31 39.03 19.72
CA ARG A 39 5.10 40.11 19.10
C ARG A 39 6.33 39.57 18.34
N GLY A 40 6.11 39.11 17.12
CA GLY A 40 7.17 38.65 16.23
C GLY A 40 6.58 38.26 14.87
N ASN A 41 6.71 39.15 13.88
CA ASN A 41 6.29 38.90 12.50
C ASN A 41 7.28 37.95 11.80
N SER A 42 7.31 36.68 12.21
CA SER A 42 7.98 35.64 11.42
C SER A 42 6.92 34.98 10.52
N LYS A 43 6.87 35.40 9.25
CA LYS A 43 6.08 34.71 8.23
C LYS A 43 6.72 33.33 8.01
N LYS A 44 6.27 32.32 8.78
CA LYS A 44 6.64 30.92 8.54
C LYS A 44 5.78 30.42 7.38
N TYR A 45 6.41 30.26 6.22
CA TYR A 45 5.78 29.64 5.07
C TYR A 45 5.77 28.12 5.29
N GLU A 46 4.58 27.53 5.43
CA GLU A 46 4.43 26.07 5.47
C GLU A 46 3.92 25.60 4.11
N LEU A 47 4.70 24.75 3.44
CA LEU A 47 4.40 24.18 2.13
C LEU A 47 3.38 23.03 2.26
N TYR A 48 2.21 23.31 2.83
CA TYR A 48 1.17 22.34 3.16
C TYR A 48 0.77 21.46 1.97
N GLY A 49 0.49 22.08 0.81
CA GLY A 49 0.13 21.36 -0.40
C GLY A 49 1.20 20.38 -0.89
N ILE A 50 2.48 20.79 -0.85
CA ILE A 50 3.61 19.93 -1.23
C ILE A 50 3.76 18.75 -0.27
N SER A 51 3.58 18.99 1.04
CA SER A 51 3.63 17.91 2.04
C SER A 51 2.53 16.88 1.79
N LYS A 52 1.30 17.31 1.49
CA LYS A 52 0.18 16.42 1.20
C LYS A 52 0.34 15.64 -0.11
N LEU A 53 0.90 16.27 -1.14
CA LEU A 53 1.21 15.59 -2.38
C LEU A 53 2.25 14.47 -2.17
N ARG A 54 3.30 14.73 -1.39
CA ARG A 54 4.32 13.73 -1.07
C ARG A 54 3.74 12.53 -0.33
N GLU A 55 2.86 12.78 0.64
CA GLU A 55 2.15 11.72 1.38
C GLU A 55 1.34 10.82 0.44
N LEU A 56 0.56 11.43 -0.47
CA LEU A 56 -0.22 10.68 -1.46
C LEU A 56 0.66 9.86 -2.41
N ILE A 57 1.75 10.45 -2.94
CA ILE A 57 2.68 9.75 -3.82
C ILE A 57 3.28 8.53 -3.11
N LEU A 58 3.68 8.67 -1.85
CA LEU A 58 4.23 7.56 -1.05
C LEU A 58 3.18 6.46 -0.85
N GLU A 59 1.94 6.83 -0.53
CA GLU A 59 0.84 5.86 -0.39
C GLU A 59 0.61 5.08 -1.69
N LEU A 60 0.59 5.77 -2.84
CA LEU A 60 0.44 5.14 -4.15
C LEU A 60 1.65 4.26 -4.51
N ALA A 61 2.86 4.68 -4.14
CA ALA A 61 4.09 3.91 -4.37
C ALA A 61 4.06 2.59 -3.60
N VAL A 62 3.74 2.65 -2.31
CA VAL A 62 3.67 1.47 -1.43
C VAL A 62 2.58 0.50 -1.90
N ARG A 63 1.49 1.02 -2.47
CA ARG A 63 0.43 0.20 -3.10
C ARG A 63 0.77 -0.33 -4.50
N GLY A 64 1.93 0.00 -5.06
CA GLY A 64 2.32 -0.43 -6.41
C GLY A 64 1.53 0.21 -7.55
N LYS A 65 0.83 1.33 -7.30
CA LYS A 65 -0.07 1.98 -8.29
C LYS A 65 0.62 3.05 -9.15
N LEU A 66 1.88 3.38 -8.88
CA LEU A 66 2.60 4.42 -9.62
C LEU A 66 3.10 3.98 -11.00
N VAL A 67 3.14 2.67 -11.26
CA VAL A 67 3.65 2.10 -12.51
C VAL A 67 2.55 1.20 -13.11
N PRO A 68 2.29 1.30 -14.43
CA PRO A 68 1.39 0.37 -15.11
C PRO A 68 1.82 -1.07 -14.87
N GLN A 69 0.89 -1.92 -14.45
CA GLN A 69 1.16 -3.35 -14.25
C GLN A 69 1.10 -4.07 -15.61
N ASP A 70 2.09 -4.90 -15.93
CA ASP A 70 2.05 -5.76 -17.12
C ASP A 70 1.30 -7.05 -16.79
N THR A 71 0.32 -7.40 -17.63
CA THR A 71 -0.45 -8.65 -17.49
C THR A 71 0.39 -9.90 -17.80
N ASN A 72 1.52 -9.74 -18.47
CA ASN A 72 2.43 -10.83 -18.80
C ASN A 72 3.49 -11.09 -17.71
N ASP A 73 3.56 -10.24 -16.67
CA ASP A 73 4.48 -10.45 -15.56
C ASP A 73 4.15 -11.75 -14.81
N GLU A 74 5.18 -12.43 -14.33
CA GLU A 74 5.02 -13.66 -13.54
C GLU A 74 4.27 -13.33 -12.24
N PRO A 75 3.11 -13.97 -11.97
CA PRO A 75 2.38 -13.71 -10.74
C PRO A 75 3.13 -14.30 -9.53
N ALA A 76 2.98 -13.65 -8.38
CA ALA A 76 3.61 -14.05 -7.12
C ALA A 76 3.32 -15.51 -6.75
N SER A 77 2.16 -16.04 -7.13
CA SER A 77 1.78 -17.44 -6.92
C SER A 77 2.81 -18.44 -7.44
N VAL A 78 3.47 -18.14 -8.58
CA VAL A 78 4.48 -19.03 -9.17
C VAL A 78 5.76 -19.04 -8.33
N LEU A 79 6.19 -17.86 -7.85
CA LEU A 79 7.32 -17.77 -6.94
C LEU A 79 7.04 -18.47 -5.60
N LEU A 80 5.80 -18.35 -5.09
CA LEU A 80 5.39 -19.00 -3.85
C LEU A 80 5.41 -20.53 -3.95
N GLU A 81 5.02 -21.08 -5.10
CA GLU A 81 5.13 -22.52 -5.36
C GLU A 81 6.60 -22.97 -5.34
N LYS A 82 7.50 -22.22 -6.00
CA LYS A 82 8.95 -22.51 -6.00
C LYS A 82 9.51 -22.49 -4.57
N ILE A 83 9.15 -21.48 -3.78
CA ILE A 83 9.57 -21.35 -2.37
C ILE A 83 9.02 -22.51 -1.53
N ALA A 84 7.77 -22.93 -1.74
CA ALA A 84 7.18 -24.05 -1.01
C ALA A 84 7.90 -25.38 -1.28
N ILE A 85 8.29 -25.62 -2.54
CA ILE A 85 9.09 -26.79 -2.94
C ILE A 85 10.47 -26.75 -2.28
N GLU A 86 11.19 -25.64 -2.44
CA GLU A 86 12.54 -25.48 -1.87
C GLU A 86 12.52 -25.62 -0.34
N LYS A 87 11.54 -25.02 0.33
CA LYS A 87 11.34 -25.15 1.78
C LYS A 87 11.09 -26.60 2.19
N ALA A 88 10.29 -27.36 1.44
CA ALA A 88 10.05 -28.77 1.73
C ALA A 88 11.35 -29.61 1.61
N GLU A 89 12.20 -29.30 0.63
CA GLU A 89 13.51 -29.93 0.49
C GLU A 89 14.45 -29.60 1.65
N LEU A 90 14.53 -28.33 2.07
CA LEU A 90 15.36 -27.90 3.21
C LEU A 90 14.89 -28.50 4.54
N ILE A 91 13.56 -28.63 4.74
CA ILE A 91 13.00 -29.33 5.91
C ILE A 91 13.42 -30.81 5.88
N LYS A 92 13.39 -31.45 4.70
CA LYS A 92 13.79 -32.86 4.53
C LYS A 92 15.29 -33.06 4.79
N LYS A 93 16.13 -32.08 4.43
CA LYS A 93 17.57 -32.06 4.74
C LYS A 93 17.86 -31.75 6.22
N GLY A 94 16.89 -31.22 6.96
CA GLY A 94 17.04 -30.84 8.37
C GLY A 94 17.74 -29.50 8.58
N GLU A 95 17.96 -28.72 7.51
CA GLU A 95 18.60 -27.40 7.58
C GLU A 95 17.67 -26.34 8.19
N ILE A 96 16.35 -26.49 7.98
CA ILE A 96 15.34 -25.60 8.55
C ILE A 96 14.28 -26.37 9.32
N ARG A 97 13.75 -25.73 10.39
CA ARG A 97 12.67 -26.31 11.20
C ARG A 97 11.32 -26.16 10.49
N LYS A 98 10.44 -27.15 10.71
CA LYS A 98 9.06 -27.10 10.20
C LYS A 98 8.28 -25.97 10.89
N SER A 99 7.86 -24.97 10.12
CA SER A 99 7.02 -23.87 10.60
C SER A 99 5.59 -24.33 10.89
N LYS A 100 4.92 -23.67 11.84
CA LYS A 100 3.49 -23.88 12.13
C LYS A 100 2.65 -23.47 10.92
N SER A 101 1.74 -24.34 10.49
CA SER A 101 0.75 -24.00 9.46
C SER A 101 -0.24 -22.99 10.03
N LEU A 102 -0.35 -21.83 9.39
CA LEU A 102 -1.35 -20.82 9.70
C LEU A 102 -2.58 -21.03 8.81
N PRO A 103 -3.78 -20.59 9.26
CA PRO A 103 -4.97 -20.61 8.40
C PRO A 103 -4.77 -19.71 7.19
N LYS A 104 -5.45 -20.06 6.09
CA LYS A 104 -5.49 -19.22 4.87
C LYS A 104 -6.02 -17.83 5.22
N ILE A 105 -5.39 -16.80 4.67
CA ILE A 105 -5.79 -15.40 4.86
C ILE A 105 -7.22 -15.21 4.35
N SER A 106 -8.11 -14.77 5.21
CA SER A 106 -9.50 -14.54 4.84
C SER A 106 -9.68 -13.19 4.14
N LYS A 107 -10.68 -13.06 3.25
CA LYS A 107 -10.98 -11.77 2.59
C LYS A 107 -11.31 -10.64 3.57
N LYS A 108 -11.70 -10.96 4.81
CA LYS A 108 -11.98 -9.96 5.86
C LYS A 108 -10.72 -9.38 6.49
N GLU A 109 -9.59 -10.09 6.38
CA GLU A 109 -8.29 -9.67 6.92
C GLU A 109 -7.51 -8.79 5.94
N GLN A 110 -7.94 -8.72 4.68
CA GLN A 110 -7.29 -7.95 3.62
C GLN A 110 -7.71 -6.48 3.71
N PRO A 111 -6.81 -5.55 4.09
CA PRO A 111 -7.20 -4.16 4.33
C PRO A 111 -7.43 -3.38 3.02
N PHE A 112 -6.88 -3.87 1.90
CA PHE A 112 -6.96 -3.23 0.58
C PHE A 112 -6.79 -4.24 -0.55
N ASP A 113 -7.20 -3.82 -1.75
CA ASP A 113 -7.03 -4.57 -2.99
C ASP A 113 -5.59 -4.53 -3.48
N LEU A 114 -5.09 -5.68 -3.91
CA LEU A 114 -3.73 -5.84 -4.43
C LEU A 114 -3.66 -5.56 -5.94
N PRO A 115 -2.50 -5.09 -6.44
CA PRO A 115 -2.22 -5.04 -7.87
C PRO A 115 -2.28 -6.43 -8.53
N LEU A 116 -2.37 -6.43 -9.86
CA LEU A 116 -2.36 -7.66 -10.63
C LEU A 116 -1.08 -8.47 -10.36
N GLY A 117 -1.23 -9.77 -10.14
CA GLY A 117 -0.11 -10.67 -9.87
C GLY A 117 0.42 -10.65 -8.44
N TRP A 118 -0.04 -9.76 -7.56
CA TRP A 118 0.33 -9.75 -6.15
C TRP A 118 -0.56 -10.70 -5.35
N GLU A 119 -0.02 -11.30 -4.29
CA GLU A 119 -0.75 -12.24 -3.44
C GLU A 119 -0.47 -11.96 -1.95
N TRP A 120 -1.53 -12.02 -1.13
CA TRP A 120 -1.41 -11.96 0.32
C TRP A 120 -0.90 -13.29 0.86
N ILE A 121 0.18 -13.24 1.64
CA ILE A 121 0.81 -14.42 2.26
C ILE A 121 1.20 -14.14 3.70
N HIS A 122 1.42 -15.20 4.47
CA HIS A 122 2.04 -15.07 5.80
C HIS A 122 3.55 -14.98 5.64
N ILE A 123 4.21 -14.11 6.43
CA ILE A 123 5.68 -13.95 6.37
C ILE A 123 6.44 -15.27 6.60
N ASN A 124 5.87 -16.17 7.41
CA ASN A 124 6.42 -17.50 7.68
C ASN A 124 6.43 -18.43 6.45
N GLU A 125 5.70 -18.09 5.37
CA GLU A 125 5.67 -18.88 4.14
C GLU A 125 6.92 -18.62 3.30
N ILE A 126 7.53 -17.43 3.39
CA ILE A 126 8.68 -17.01 2.58
C ILE A 126 9.98 -16.85 3.36
N VAL A 127 9.92 -16.80 4.70
CA VAL A 127 11.10 -16.62 5.56
C VAL A 127 11.18 -17.73 6.61
N SER A 128 12.39 -18.19 6.91
CA SER A 128 12.70 -19.00 8.09
C SER A 128 13.08 -18.09 9.27
N LEU A 129 12.33 -18.20 10.36
CA LEU A 129 12.69 -17.52 11.61
C LEU A 129 13.72 -18.34 12.36
N GLU A 130 14.90 -17.78 12.55
CA GLU A 130 15.92 -18.30 13.46
C GLU A 130 15.88 -17.47 14.73
N ASN A 131 15.58 -18.10 15.86
CA ASN A 131 15.79 -17.46 17.15
C ASN A 131 17.28 -17.59 17.46
N GLY A 132 17.96 -16.47 17.75
CA GLY A 132 19.34 -16.49 18.23
C GLY A 132 19.44 -17.22 19.57
N ASP A 133 20.47 -18.06 19.70
CA ASP A 133 20.87 -18.69 20.96
C ASP A 133 21.44 -17.68 21.96
#